data_AF-A0A1E5AJP5-F1
#
_entry.id   AF-A0A1E5AJP5-F1
#
_cell.length_a   1.000
_cell.length_b   1.000
_cell.length_c   1.000
_cell.angle_alpha   90.00
_cell.angle_beta   90.00
_cell.angle_gamma   90.00
#
_symmetry.space_group_name_H-M   'P 1'
#
loop_
_entity.id
_entity.type
_entity.pdbx_description
1 polymer ?
#
loop_
_entity_poly.entity_id
_entity_poly.type
_entity_poly.pdbx_seq_one_letter_code
_entity_poly.pdbx_strand_id
1 'polypeptide(L)'
;MCVVVLAGVQQKVHFFAFDLPHSDACYIRAYHAATSEAWMDGHVHAFGFFGAVPLSVVYDNDSCLVAKIEADGRRRRTQMFTEMVSHYLFDDRYGRPGKGNDKGNVEGLVGWSRRNMMVPLPEFADIESFNAWLVNERSKLTRFQRLILTHPLWCKAPSRAALI
;
A
#
# COMPACT_ATOMS: atom_id res chain seq x y z
N MET A 1 -6.60 9.22 -4.57
CA MET A 1 -6.54 9.84 -5.89
C MET A 1 -5.70 11.09 -5.84
N CYS A 2 -4.88 11.28 -6.87
CA CYS A 2 -4.02 12.43 -7.12
C CYS A 2 -4.05 12.76 -8.62
N VAL A 3 -3.60 13.96 -9.00
CA VAL A 3 -3.41 14.33 -10.42
C VAL A 3 -1.92 14.29 -10.73
N VAL A 4 -1.58 13.79 -11.91
CA VAL A 4 -0.23 13.74 -12.48
C VAL A 4 -0.33 14.07 -13.97
N VAL A 5 0.70 14.68 -14.56
CA VAL A 5 0.78 14.86 -16.01
C VAL A 5 1.53 13.68 -16.59
N LEU A 6 0.85 12.87 -17.40
CA LEU A 6 1.44 11.74 -18.12
C LEU A 6 1.33 12.00 -19.62
N ALA A 7 2.46 11.94 -20.33
CA ALA A 7 2.54 12.27 -21.76
C ALA A 7 1.92 13.64 -22.10
N GLY A 8 2.10 14.64 -21.22
CA GLY A 8 1.54 15.98 -21.39
C GLY A 8 0.03 16.11 -21.06
N VAL A 9 -0.62 15.03 -20.62
CA VAL A 9 -2.05 15.02 -20.27
C VAL A 9 -2.23 14.90 -18.76
N GLN A 10 -3.04 15.77 -18.15
CA GLN A 10 -3.42 15.60 -16.75
C GLN A 10 -4.34 14.38 -16.58
N GLN A 11 -3.92 13.46 -15.74
CA GLN A 11 -4.64 12.23 -15.44
C GLN A 11 -4.82 12.06 -13.94
N LYS A 12 -5.97 11.50 -13.55
CA LYS A 12 -6.18 11.06 -12.18
C LYS A 12 -5.56 9.67 -12.01
N VAL A 13 -4.78 9.51 -10.95
CA VAL A 13 -4.20 8.22 -10.54
C VAL A 13 -4.58 7.90 -9.11
N HIS A 14 -4.60 6.60 -8.81
CA HIS A 14 -4.82 6.03 -7.50
C HIS A 14 -3.49 5.55 -6.93
N PHE A 15 -3.29 5.77 -5.62
CA PHE A 15 -2.10 5.29 -4.94
C PHE A 15 -2.40 4.06 -4.14
N PHE A 16 -1.72 2.97 -4.49
CA PHE A 16 -1.45 1.90 -3.56
C PHE A 16 -0.35 2.37 -2.61
N ALA A 17 -0.60 2.29 -1.32
CA ALA A 17 0.33 2.63 -0.26
C ALA A 17 0.43 1.44 0.70
N PHE A 18 1.66 1.04 1.03
CA PHE A 18 1.95 -0.05 1.96
C PHE A 18 2.92 0.44 3.03
N ASP A 19 2.55 0.37 4.31
CA ASP A 19 3.40 0.81 5.43
C ASP A 19 3.78 -0.33 6.37
N LEU A 20 5.03 -0.26 6.85
CA LEU A 20 5.63 -1.08 7.89
C LEU A 20 5.82 -0.19 9.15
N PRO A 21 4.87 -0.20 10.09
CA PRO A 21 4.78 0.79 11.16
C PRO A 21 6.00 0.92 12.07
N HIS A 22 6.77 -0.17 12.24
CA HIS A 22 7.91 -0.21 13.18
C HIS A 22 9.20 0.33 12.59
N SER A 23 9.30 0.42 11.26
CA SER A 23 10.54 0.82 10.57
C SER A 23 10.40 2.13 9.81
N ASP A 24 9.21 2.74 9.83
CA ASP A 24 8.81 3.85 8.93
C ASP A 24 9.01 3.52 7.44
N ALA A 25 9.24 2.25 7.12
CA ALA A 25 9.40 1.80 5.75
C ALA A 25 8.03 1.74 5.08
N CYS A 26 7.97 2.25 3.86
CA CYS A 26 6.75 2.19 3.09
C CYS A 26 7.00 2.21 1.59
N TYR A 27 6.01 1.73 0.86
CA TYR A 27 6.00 1.59 -0.58
C TYR A 27 4.78 2.31 -1.15
N ILE A 28 4.94 2.92 -2.32
CA ILE A 28 3.86 3.61 -3.04
C ILE A 28 3.93 3.28 -4.51
N ARG A 29 2.78 3.01 -5.11
CA ARG A 29 2.62 2.77 -6.55
C ARG A 29 1.34 3.40 -7.06
N ALA A 30 1.42 4.01 -8.24
CA ALA A 30 0.34 4.66 -8.94
C ALA A 30 -0.32 3.72 -9.96
N TYR A 31 -1.64 3.80 -10.03
CA TYR A 31 -2.50 3.07 -10.97
C TYR A 31 -3.52 4.01 -11.61
N HIS A 32 -3.96 3.69 -12.83
CA HIS A 32 -5.05 4.42 -13.48
C HIS A 32 -6.42 4.20 -12.83
N ALA A 33 -6.60 3.07 -12.12
CA ALA A 33 -7.85 2.73 -11.45
C ALA A 33 -7.60 1.95 -10.15
N ALA A 34 -8.50 2.08 -9.18
CA ALA A 34 -8.51 1.28 -7.97
C ALA A 34 -9.29 -0.03 -8.19
N THR A 35 -8.65 -1.03 -8.79
CA THR A 35 -9.25 -2.34 -9.07
C THR A 35 -8.64 -3.44 -8.23
N SER A 36 -9.24 -4.64 -8.24
CA SER A 36 -8.67 -5.82 -7.61
C SER A 36 -7.28 -6.17 -8.15
N GLU A 37 -7.07 -6.02 -9.47
CA GLU A 37 -5.76 -6.22 -10.10
C GLU A 37 -4.73 -5.22 -9.59
N ALA A 38 -5.10 -3.94 -9.47
CA ALA A 38 -4.20 -2.92 -8.91
C ALA A 38 -3.85 -3.22 -7.44
N TRP A 39 -4.81 -3.71 -6.66
CA TRP A 39 -4.57 -4.19 -5.30
C TRP A 39 -3.58 -5.35 -5.27
N MET A 40 -3.73 -6.35 -6.15
CA MET A 40 -2.82 -7.49 -6.20
C MET A 40 -1.42 -7.09 -6.68
N ASP A 41 -1.33 -6.38 -7.80
CA ASP A 41 -0.07 -5.87 -8.34
C ASP A 41 0.69 -5.04 -7.30
N GLY A 42 -0.03 -4.21 -6.54
CA GLY A 42 0.53 -3.38 -5.50
C GLY A 42 1.24 -4.18 -4.42
N HIS A 43 0.63 -5.29 -3.96
CA HIS A 43 1.25 -6.19 -2.99
C HIS A 43 2.47 -6.91 -3.57
N VAL A 44 2.37 -7.44 -4.79
CA VAL A 44 3.50 -8.12 -5.46
C VAL A 44 4.72 -7.19 -5.52
N HIS A 45 4.51 -5.96 -5.96
CA HIS A 45 5.58 -4.97 -6.04
C HIS A 45 6.09 -4.52 -4.67
N ALA A 46 5.21 -4.32 -3.69
CA ALA A 46 5.62 -3.96 -2.34
C ALA A 46 6.47 -5.06 -1.68
N PHE A 47 6.04 -6.31 -1.76
CA PHE A 47 6.79 -7.45 -1.21
C PHE A 47 8.14 -7.61 -1.91
N GLY A 48 8.19 -7.43 -3.24
CA GLY A 48 9.43 -7.39 -3.99
C GLY A 48 10.36 -6.24 -3.56
N PHE A 49 9.82 -5.04 -3.35
CA PHE A 49 10.58 -3.87 -2.88
C PHE A 49 11.17 -4.07 -1.48
N PHE A 50 10.40 -4.67 -0.55
CA PHE A 50 10.90 -4.97 0.80
C PHE A 50 11.77 -6.23 0.86
N GLY A 51 11.74 -7.08 -0.16
CA GLY A 51 12.39 -8.39 -0.18
C GLY A 51 11.79 -9.37 0.83
N ALA A 52 10.57 -9.11 1.32
CA ALA A 52 9.93 -9.88 2.38
C ALA A 52 8.39 -9.71 2.35
N VAL A 53 7.71 -10.69 2.94
CA VAL A 53 6.26 -10.66 3.19
C VAL A 53 6.02 -10.49 4.69
N PRO A 54 5.19 -9.53 5.12
CA PRO A 54 4.85 -9.37 6.53
C PRO A 54 3.92 -10.49 7.00
N LEU A 55 3.95 -10.80 8.30
CA LEU A 55 3.09 -11.84 8.87
C LEU A 55 1.60 -11.46 8.88
N SER A 56 1.30 -10.16 8.95
CA SER A 56 -0.09 -9.69 8.90
C SER A 56 -0.20 -8.29 8.34
N VAL A 57 -1.32 -8.02 7.67
CA VAL A 57 -1.65 -6.73 7.05
C VAL A 57 -3.05 -6.30 7.46
N VAL A 58 -3.21 -5.05 7.88
CA VAL A 58 -4.51 -4.42 8.14
C VAL A 58 -5.02 -3.75 6.88
N TYR A 59 -6.27 -4.02 6.55
CA TYR A 59 -7.01 -3.44 5.43
C TYR A 59 -8.25 -2.67 5.90
N ASP A 60 -8.71 -1.79 5.03
CA ASP A 60 -10.08 -1.26 5.08
C ASP A 60 -11.08 -2.28 4.50
N ASN A 61 -12.38 -1.98 4.57
CA ASN A 61 -13.44 -2.83 3.98
C ASN A 61 -13.62 -2.58 2.47
N ASP A 62 -12.51 -2.47 1.73
CA ASP A 62 -12.54 -2.21 0.29
C ASP A 62 -13.20 -3.39 -0.46
N SER A 63 -14.12 -3.09 -1.38
CA SER A 63 -14.87 -4.10 -2.14
C SER A 63 -13.99 -4.97 -3.03
N CYS A 64 -12.79 -4.52 -3.39
CA CYS A 64 -11.81 -5.31 -4.14
C CYS A 64 -11.22 -6.45 -3.28
N LEU A 65 -11.19 -6.27 -1.96
CA LEU A 65 -10.63 -7.23 -1.00
C LEU A 65 -11.72 -8.00 -0.27
N VAL A 66 -12.85 -7.35 0.02
CA VAL A 66 -13.98 -7.87 0.80
C VAL A 66 -15.21 -8.01 -0.09
N ALA A 67 -15.59 -9.25 -0.38
CA ALA A 67 -16.81 -9.56 -1.12
C ALA A 67 -18.07 -9.34 -0.27
N LYS A 68 -18.00 -9.63 1.03
CA LYS A 68 -19.14 -9.52 1.95
C LYS A 68 -18.69 -9.38 3.40
N ILE A 69 -19.42 -8.60 4.18
CA ILE A 69 -19.34 -8.63 5.66
C ILE A 69 -20.48 -9.53 6.15
N GLU A 70 -20.14 -10.60 6.86
CA GLU A 70 -21.10 -11.55 7.43
C GLU A 70 -21.76 -11.00 8.71
N ALA A 71 -22.84 -11.64 9.15
CA ALA A 71 -23.62 -11.18 10.31
C ALA A 71 -22.82 -11.16 11.62
N ASP A 72 -21.80 -12.01 11.75
CA ASP A 72 -20.89 -12.06 12.89
C ASP A 72 -19.71 -11.06 12.78
N GLY A 73 -19.72 -10.21 11.74
CA GLY A 73 -18.68 -9.23 11.46
C GLY A 73 -17.45 -9.80 10.74
N ARG A 74 -17.40 -11.09 10.40
CA ARG A 74 -16.31 -11.64 9.59
C ARG A 74 -16.37 -11.08 8.17
N ARG A 75 -15.20 -10.82 7.58
CA ARG A 75 -15.08 -10.41 6.18
C ARG A 75 -14.85 -11.65 5.33
N ARG A 76 -15.77 -11.91 4.41
CA ARG A 76 -15.55 -12.85 3.30
C ARG A 76 -14.75 -12.11 2.24
N ARG A 77 -13.54 -12.61 1.98
CA ARG A 77 -12.65 -12.06 0.95
C ARG A 77 -13.22 -12.26 -0.45
N THR A 78 -12.79 -11.44 -1.40
CA THR A 78 -12.93 -11.76 -2.83
C THR A 78 -12.10 -12.99 -3.18
N GLN A 79 -12.39 -13.64 -4.31
CA GLN A 79 -11.64 -14.82 -4.75
C GLN A 79 -10.17 -14.47 -5.00
N MET A 80 -9.91 -13.41 -5.78
CA MET A 80 -8.56 -12.98 -6.12
C MET A 80 -7.72 -12.64 -4.87
N PHE A 81 -8.33 -11.99 -3.87
CA PHE A 81 -7.62 -11.71 -2.62
C PHE A 81 -7.38 -12.97 -1.78
N THR A 82 -8.31 -13.94 -1.82
CA THR A 82 -8.11 -15.25 -1.17
C THR A 82 -6.93 -16.01 -1.78
N GLU A 83 -6.80 -16.00 -3.10
CA GLU A 83 -5.69 -16.62 -3.83
C GLU A 83 -4.35 -15.97 -3.47
N MET A 84 -4.30 -14.63 -3.43
CA MET A 84 -3.12 -13.89 -2.98
C MET A 84 -2.69 -14.24 -1.56
N VAL A 85 -3.62 -14.21 -0.60
CA VAL A 85 -3.35 -14.57 0.80
C VAL A 85 -2.83 -16.00 0.90
N SER A 86 -3.39 -16.92 0.10
CA SER A 86 -2.96 -18.32 0.08
C SER A 86 -1.58 -18.52 -0.57
N HIS A 87 -1.22 -17.67 -1.54
CA HIS A 87 0.09 -17.71 -2.19
C HIS A 87 1.22 -17.19 -1.27
N TYR A 88 0.97 -16.07 -0.58
CA TYR A 88 1.98 -15.39 0.24
C TYR A 88 1.94 -15.76 1.73
N LEU A 89 0.87 -16.42 2.20
CA LEU A 89 0.72 -16.94 3.56
C LEU A 89 0.82 -15.88 4.67
N PHE A 90 0.17 -14.73 4.50
CA PHE A 90 0.03 -13.69 5.54
C PHE A 90 -1.39 -13.61 6.09
N ASP A 91 -1.55 -13.12 7.32
CA ASP A 91 -2.87 -12.89 7.91
C ASP A 91 -3.48 -11.56 7.43
N ASP A 92 -4.69 -11.59 6.89
CA ASP A 92 -5.50 -10.40 6.67
C ASP A 92 -6.25 -9.98 7.94
N ARG A 93 -6.14 -8.71 8.30
CA ARG A 93 -6.85 -8.09 9.42
C ARG A 93 -7.62 -6.89 8.90
N TYR A 94 -8.67 -6.50 9.61
CA TYR A 94 -9.49 -5.33 9.26
C TYR A 94 -9.51 -4.36 10.42
N GLY A 95 -9.41 -3.07 10.11
CA GLY A 95 -9.46 -2.00 11.12
C GLY A 95 -10.74 -2.09 11.96
N ARG A 96 -10.63 -1.86 13.27
CA ARG A 96 -11.81 -1.90 14.16
C ARG A 96 -12.69 -0.67 13.89
N PRO A 97 -14.02 -0.82 13.80
CA PRO A 97 -14.93 0.31 13.71
C PRO A 97 -14.67 1.32 14.86
N GLY A 98 -14.51 2.60 14.53
CA GLY A 98 -14.35 3.68 15.51
C GLY A 98 -12.96 3.83 16.14
N LYS A 99 -11.93 3.08 15.72
CA LYS A 99 -10.54 3.28 16.19
C LYS A 99 -9.63 3.83 15.09
N GLY A 100 -9.48 5.16 15.06
CA GLY A 100 -8.61 5.86 14.11
C GLY A 100 -7.13 5.45 14.17
N ASN A 101 -6.64 4.96 15.31
CA ASN A 101 -5.26 4.49 15.47
C ASN A 101 -4.91 3.30 14.56
N ASP A 102 -5.91 2.52 14.13
CA ASP A 102 -5.69 1.40 13.21
C ASP A 102 -5.41 1.90 11.78
N LYS A 103 -5.69 3.17 11.47
CA LYS A 103 -5.60 3.76 10.13
C LYS A 103 -4.64 4.96 10.01
N GLY A 104 -4.27 5.58 11.13
CA GLY A 104 -3.50 6.84 11.13
C GLY A 104 -2.14 6.81 10.41
N ASN A 105 -1.43 5.68 10.39
CA ASN A 105 -0.12 5.58 9.74
C ASN A 105 -0.24 5.62 8.21
N VAL A 106 -1.11 4.82 7.62
CA VAL A 106 -1.29 4.77 6.17
C VAL A 106 -1.92 6.06 5.65
N GLU A 107 -2.86 6.65 6.40
CA GLU A 107 -3.42 7.98 6.09
C GLU A 107 -2.37 9.09 6.18
N GLY A 108 -1.52 9.04 7.20
CA GLY A 108 -0.40 9.96 7.36
C GLY A 108 0.59 9.85 6.20
N LEU A 109 0.92 8.63 5.77
CA LEU A 109 1.76 8.36 4.61
C LEU A 109 1.16 8.95 3.34
N VAL A 110 -0.10 8.65 3.06
CA VAL A 110 -0.83 9.22 1.93
C VAL A 110 -0.77 10.74 1.94
N GLY A 111 -1.07 11.35 3.08
CA GLY A 111 -1.08 12.80 3.24
C GLY A 111 0.31 13.41 3.09
N TRP A 112 1.35 12.70 3.54
CA TRP A 112 2.74 13.08 3.34
C TRP A 112 3.12 12.99 1.85
N SER A 113 2.79 11.91 1.15
CA SER A 113 3.11 11.72 -0.27
C SER A 113 2.45 12.76 -1.15
N ARG A 114 1.19 13.11 -0.86
CA ARG A 114 0.51 14.22 -1.53
C ARG A 114 1.23 15.55 -1.36
N ARG A 115 1.75 15.85 -0.17
CA ARG A 115 2.42 17.12 0.12
C ARG A 115 3.85 17.20 -0.40
N ASN A 116 4.56 16.08 -0.47
CA ASN A 116 6.00 16.06 -0.76
C ASN A 116 6.32 15.54 -2.15
N MET A 117 5.46 14.68 -2.72
CA MET A 117 5.73 14.04 -4.01
C MET A 117 4.86 14.62 -5.13
N MET A 118 3.70 15.22 -4.82
CA MET A 118 2.78 15.79 -5.82
C MET A 118 2.90 17.32 -5.95
N VAL A 119 3.95 17.91 -5.36
CA VAL A 119 4.19 19.35 -5.38
C VAL A 119 5.68 19.61 -5.71
N PRO A 120 6.02 20.27 -6.83
CA PRO A 120 5.10 20.70 -7.91
C PRO A 120 4.38 19.51 -8.57
N LEU A 121 3.34 19.78 -9.38
CA LEU A 121 2.59 18.74 -10.08
C LEU A 121 3.58 17.89 -10.90
N PRO A 122 3.67 16.57 -10.66
CA PRO A 122 4.66 15.75 -11.33
C PRO A 122 4.31 15.56 -12.80
N GLU A 123 5.32 15.59 -13.65
CA GLU A 123 5.21 15.38 -15.09
C GLU A 123 6.15 14.26 -15.53
N PHE A 124 5.58 13.25 -16.19
CA PHE A 124 6.31 12.05 -16.64
C PHE A 124 5.83 11.63 -18.03
N ALA A 125 6.64 10.81 -18.71
CA ALA A 125 6.29 10.27 -20.02
C ALA A 125 5.12 9.27 -19.93
N ASP A 126 5.11 8.46 -18.89
CA ASP A 126 4.16 7.36 -18.67
C ASP A 126 4.05 7.02 -17.16
N ILE A 127 3.12 6.14 -16.81
CA ILE A 127 2.89 5.78 -15.40
C ILE A 127 4.05 4.94 -14.84
N GLU A 128 4.75 4.20 -15.69
CA GLU A 128 5.90 3.37 -15.35
C GLU A 128 7.09 4.22 -14.88
N SER A 129 7.44 5.27 -15.63
CA SER A 129 8.50 6.23 -15.27
C SER A 129 8.15 7.00 -14.00
N PHE A 130 6.88 7.38 -13.83
CA PHE A 130 6.40 7.97 -12.59
C PHE A 130 6.53 6.99 -11.41
N ASN A 131 6.14 5.73 -11.60
CA ASN A 131 6.30 4.69 -10.58
C ASN A 131 7.77 4.42 -10.23
N ALA A 132 8.67 4.39 -11.21
CA ALA A 132 10.10 4.24 -10.97
C ALA A 132 10.65 5.39 -10.12
N TRP A 133 10.20 6.62 -10.40
CA TRP A 133 10.55 7.78 -9.58
C TRP A 133 10.02 7.66 -8.14
N LEU A 134 8.75 7.26 -7.94
CA LEU A 134 8.17 7.04 -6.60
C LEU A 134 9.00 6.05 -5.78
N VAL A 135 9.40 4.93 -6.38
CA VAL A 135 10.25 3.91 -5.74
C VAL A 135 11.62 4.49 -5.35
N ASN A 136 12.24 5.26 -6.24
CA ASN A 136 13.51 5.91 -5.95
C ASN A 136 13.41 6.91 -4.78
N GLU A 137 12.37 7.73 -4.76
CA GLU A 137 12.13 8.66 -3.64
C GLU A 137 11.89 7.93 -2.32
N ARG A 138 11.12 6.84 -2.34
CA ARG A 138 10.91 6.02 -1.14
C ARG A 138 12.18 5.34 -0.64
N SER A 139 13.08 4.96 -1.54
CA SER A 139 14.39 4.36 -1.21
C SER A 139 15.33 5.35 -0.51
N LYS A 140 15.20 6.67 -0.79
CA LYS A 140 16.02 7.72 -0.17
C LYS A 140 15.57 8.06 1.26
N LEU A 141 14.26 8.05 1.49
CA LEU A 141 13.65 8.48 2.76
C LEU A 141 13.64 7.40 3.81
N THR A 142 13.84 6.17 3.37
CA THR A 142 13.92 5.07 4.27
C THR A 142 15.31 5.01 4.90
N ARG A 143 15.34 4.92 6.23
CA ARG A 143 16.52 4.66 7.06
C ARG A 143 16.99 3.19 6.85
N PHE A 144 17.19 2.80 5.58
CA PHE A 144 16.75 1.50 5.06
C PHE A 144 17.71 0.32 5.24
N GLN A 145 18.94 0.47 5.70
CA GLN A 145 19.90 -0.65 5.60
C GLN A 145 20.28 -1.36 6.90
N ARG A 146 19.87 -0.88 8.08
CA ARG A 146 20.28 -1.54 9.34
C ARG A 146 19.25 -2.40 10.04
N LEU A 147 17.94 -2.21 9.84
CA LEU A 147 16.93 -2.92 10.62
C LEU A 147 16.30 -4.11 9.89
N ILE A 148 16.07 -4.01 8.56
CA ILE A 148 15.34 -5.02 7.76
C ILE A 148 15.94 -6.42 7.87
N LEU A 149 17.27 -6.50 8.00
CA LEU A 149 17.99 -7.77 8.04
C LEU A 149 18.42 -8.22 9.45
N THR A 150 18.24 -7.41 10.50
CA THR A 150 18.90 -7.68 11.80
C THR A 150 17.97 -7.86 12.99
N HIS A 151 16.70 -7.47 12.91
CA HIS A 151 15.84 -7.49 14.10
C HIS A 151 14.78 -8.60 14.05
N PRO A 152 14.79 -9.62 14.94
CA PRO A 152 13.74 -10.66 15.00
C PRO A 152 12.33 -10.15 15.40
N LEU A 153 12.10 -8.83 15.42
CA LEU A 153 10.86 -8.17 15.86
C LEU A 153 9.97 -7.65 14.72
N TRP A 154 10.25 -7.99 13.45
CA TRP A 154 9.35 -7.78 12.29
C TRP A 154 7.92 -8.33 12.50
N CYS A 155 7.72 -9.08 13.58
CA CYS A 155 6.59 -9.94 13.89
C CYS A 155 5.52 -9.31 14.82
N LYS A 156 5.72 -8.13 15.44
CA LYS A 156 4.81 -7.70 16.53
C LYS A 156 3.67 -6.74 16.19
N ALA A 157 3.76 -5.87 15.18
CA ALA A 157 2.61 -5.06 14.74
C ALA A 157 2.27 -5.34 13.27
N PRO A 158 0.97 -5.37 12.93
CA PRO A 158 0.54 -5.62 11.57
C PRO A 158 0.95 -4.46 10.67
N SER A 159 1.38 -4.80 9.45
CA SER A 159 1.58 -3.83 8.36
C SER A 159 0.23 -3.26 7.92
N ARG A 160 0.21 -2.24 7.06
CA ARG A 160 -1.05 -1.69 6.55
C ARG A 160 -0.97 -1.43 5.06
N ALA A 161 -2.10 -1.57 4.38
CA ALA A 161 -2.21 -1.28 2.97
C ALA A 161 -3.50 -0.49 2.68
N ALA A 162 -3.40 0.48 1.77
CA ALA A 162 -4.52 1.26 1.26
C ALA A 162 -4.36 1.50 -0.23
N LEU A 163 -5.45 1.44 -0.98
CA LEU A 163 -5.52 1.89 -2.37
C LEU A 163 -6.51 3.04 -2.44
N ILE A 164 -6.02 4.24 -2.74
CA ILE A 164 -6.79 5.48 -2.64
C ILE A 164 -6.69 6.35 -3.88
#